data_AF-A0A368T6M9-F1
#
_entry.id   AF-A0A368T6M9-F1
#
_cell.length_a   1.000
_cell.length_b   1.000
_cell.length_c   1.000
_cell.angle_alpha   90.00
_cell.angle_beta   90.00
_cell.angle_gamma   90.00
#
_symmetry.space_group_name_H-M   'P 1'
#
loop_
_entity.id
_entity.type
_entity.pdbx_description
1 polymer ?
#
loop_
_entity_poly.entity_id
_entity_poly.type
_entity_poly.pdbx_seq_one_letter_code
_entity_poly.pdbx_strand_id
1 'polypeptide(L)'
;MTFTPPPAMRRLLDAALAHGRSHVVQHYDIDSDAPWVSLRIVWPGPDGYPPYDLRLSWHTRDTGTYRLSHALGTWGRCSGRTITAARALRLVTGEEVPQEVADLEQWAREDLLATH
;
A
#
# COMPACT_ATOMS: atom_id res chain seq x y z
N MET A 1 27.38 0.97 4.55
CA MET A 1 26.71 0.86 3.25
C MET A 1 25.51 1.80 3.25
N THR A 2 25.36 2.66 2.25
CA THR A 2 24.19 3.54 2.14
C THR A 2 23.05 2.75 1.51
N PHE A 3 21.91 2.66 2.19
CA PHE A 3 20.71 2.04 1.62
C PHE A 3 20.27 2.80 0.37
N THR A 4 20.12 2.07 -0.74
CA THR A 4 19.52 2.61 -1.97
C THR A 4 18.17 1.92 -2.18
N PRO A 5 17.05 2.64 -2.11
CA PRO A 5 15.74 2.03 -2.26
C PRO A 5 15.58 1.43 -3.67
N PRO A 6 14.95 0.24 -3.79
CA PRO A 6 14.59 -0.34 -5.08
C PRO A 6 13.73 0.62 -5.91
N PRO A 7 13.80 0.58 -7.26
CA PRO A 7 13.03 1.49 -8.11
C PRO A 7 11.52 1.53 -7.80
N ALA A 8 10.92 0.38 -7.51
CA ALA A 8 9.50 0.30 -7.13
C ALA A 8 9.21 0.99 -5.79
N MET A 9 10.08 0.84 -4.80
CA MET A 9 9.96 1.51 -3.51
C MET A 9 10.11 3.03 -3.66
N ARG A 10 11.11 3.47 -4.45
CA ARG A 10 11.31 4.91 -4.70
C ARG A 10 10.07 5.54 -5.34
N ARG A 11 9.50 4.91 -6.38
CA ARG A 11 8.26 5.39 -7.01
C ARG A 11 7.08 5.49 -6.02
N LEU A 12 6.96 4.53 -5.12
CA LEU A 12 5.90 4.53 -4.10
C LEU A 12 6.11 5.63 -3.04
N LEU A 13 7.36 5.89 -2.64
CA LEU A 13 7.70 7.00 -1.74
C LEU A 13 7.42 8.35 -2.39
N ASP A 14 7.84 8.52 -3.65
CA ASP A 14 7.59 9.73 -4.42
C ASP A 14 6.09 9.98 -4.58
N ALA A 15 5.31 8.94 -4.89
CA ALA A 15 3.85 9.03 -4.98
C ALA A 15 3.19 9.30 -3.61
N ALA A 16 3.66 8.67 -2.53
CA ALA A 16 3.14 8.92 -1.20
C ALA A 16 3.34 10.38 -0.79
N LEU A 17 4.54 10.93 -1.03
CA LEU A 17 4.85 12.35 -0.78
C LEU A 17 3.99 13.28 -1.64
N ALA A 18 3.91 13.03 -2.95
CA ALA A 18 3.17 13.87 -3.88
C ALA A 18 1.66 13.93 -3.60
N HIS A 19 1.09 12.83 -3.08
CA HIS A 19 -0.34 12.73 -2.77
C HIS A 19 -0.68 12.91 -1.28
N GLY A 20 0.27 13.41 -0.48
CA GLY A 20 0.03 13.69 0.95
C GLY A 20 -0.28 12.45 1.79
N ARG A 21 0.25 11.28 1.41
CA ARG A 21 0.07 10.01 2.12
C ARG A 21 1.15 9.87 3.19
N SER A 22 0.76 9.46 4.40
CA SER A 22 1.71 9.15 5.45
C SER A 22 2.47 7.88 5.11
N HIS A 23 3.78 7.83 5.35
CA HIS A 23 4.58 6.65 5.08
C HIS A 23 5.66 6.44 6.11
N VAL A 24 6.08 5.19 6.28
CA VAL A 24 7.19 4.78 7.13
C VAL A 24 8.00 3.72 6.39
N VAL A 25 9.32 3.92 6.35
CA VAL A 25 10.28 2.89 5.92
C VAL A 25 10.92 2.31 7.16
N GLN A 26 10.89 0.98 7.30
CA GLN A 26 11.51 0.27 8.42
C GLN A 26 12.55 -0.71 7.88
N HIS A 27 13.73 -0.65 8.46
CA HIS A 27 14.82 -1.57 8.21
C HIS A 27 14.82 -2.63 9.30
N TYR A 28 14.94 -3.89 8.92
CA TYR A 28 15.05 -5.00 9.85
C TYR A 28 16.31 -5.80 9.53
N ASP A 29 17.15 -5.96 10.55
CA ASP A 29 18.30 -6.85 10.55
C ASP A 29 17.89 -8.15 11.24
N ILE A 30 17.02 -8.93 10.60
CA ILE A 30 16.53 -10.21 11.16
C ILE A 30 17.58 -11.31 10.97
N ASP A 31 18.28 -11.29 9.84
CA ASP A 31 19.44 -12.13 9.54
C ASP A 31 20.47 -11.24 8.84
N SER A 32 21.70 -11.16 9.34
CA SER A 32 22.77 -10.28 8.83
C SER A 32 23.07 -10.47 7.34
N ASP A 33 22.70 -11.62 6.79
CA ASP A 33 22.98 -12.02 5.41
C ASP A 33 21.81 -11.75 4.45
N ALA A 34 20.64 -11.35 4.98
CA ALA A 34 19.42 -11.10 4.20
C ALA A 34 18.63 -9.90 4.74
N PRO A 35 19.17 -8.67 4.67
CA PRO A 35 18.49 -7.48 5.15
C PRO A 35 17.09 -7.34 4.56
N TRP A 36 16.17 -6.90 5.42
CA TRP A 36 14.77 -6.74 5.10
C TRP A 36 14.35 -5.27 5.26
N VAL A 37 13.60 -4.76 4.29
CA VAL A 37 13.01 -3.43 4.37
C VAL A 37 11.52 -3.50 4.13
N SER A 38 10.73 -2.87 5.00
CA SER A 38 9.31 -2.67 4.78
C SER A 38 8.96 -1.21 4.52
N LEU A 39 8.06 -0.97 3.58
CA LEU A 39 7.37 0.30 3.37
C LEU A 39 5.93 0.14 3.83
N ARG A 40 5.49 1.00 4.75
CA ARG A 40 4.09 1.17 5.09
C ARG A 40 3.60 2.52 4.58
N ILE A 41 2.46 2.57 3.89
CA ILE A 41 1.81 3.80 3.43
C ILE A 41 0.38 3.80 3.96
N VAL A 42 -0.04 4.87 4.62
CA VAL A 42 -1.35 5.01 5.25
C VAL A 42 -1.99 6.32 4.85
N TRP A 43 -3.28 6.31 4.57
CA TRP A 43 -4.06 7.53 4.34
C TRP A 43 -5.52 7.37 4.75
N PRO A 44 -6.22 8.48 5.03
CA PRO A 44 -7.64 8.43 5.38
C PRO A 44 -8.45 7.71 4.31
N GLY A 45 -9.32 6.81 4.77
CA GLY A 45 -10.40 6.25 3.95
C GLY A 45 -11.55 7.25 3.81
N PRO A 46 -12.56 6.95 2.98
CA PRO A 46 -13.80 7.71 2.94
C PRO A 46 -14.52 7.73 4.30
N ASP A 47 -15.46 8.67 4.46
CA ASP A 47 -16.11 8.91 5.74
C ASP A 47 -16.73 7.64 6.34
N GLY A 48 -16.39 7.36 7.61
CA GLY A 48 -16.85 6.17 8.32
C GLY A 48 -16.03 4.89 8.05
N TYR A 49 -15.00 4.95 7.20
CA TYR A 49 -14.14 3.81 6.90
C TYR A 49 -12.79 3.86 7.61
N PRO A 50 -12.26 2.70 8.05
CA PRO A 50 -10.88 2.59 8.46
C PRO A 50 -9.89 3.14 7.42
N PRO A 51 -8.73 3.65 7.85
CA PRO A 51 -7.69 4.12 6.95
C PRO A 51 -7.26 3.05 5.96
N TYR A 52 -6.88 3.49 4.77
CA TYR A 52 -6.15 2.67 3.82
C TYR A 52 -4.74 2.42 4.35
N ASP A 53 -4.29 1.16 4.33
CA ASP A 53 -2.97 0.73 4.81
C ASP A 53 -2.33 -0.23 3.80
N LEU A 54 -1.24 0.19 3.17
CA LEU A 54 -0.41 -0.65 2.31
C LEU A 54 0.89 -1.00 3.02
N ARG A 55 1.27 -2.28 2.96
CA ARG A 55 2.52 -2.80 3.49
C ARG A 55 3.24 -3.59 2.42
N LEU A 56 4.43 -3.14 2.06
CA LEU A 56 5.29 -3.80 1.09
C LEU A 56 6.63 -4.14 1.74
N SER A 57 7.21 -5.27 1.38
CA SER A 57 8.44 -5.79 1.98
C SER A 57 9.41 -6.27 0.91
N TRP A 58 10.68 -5.93 1.06
CA TRP A 58 11.77 -6.34 0.19
C TRP A 58 12.87 -7.00 1.01
N HIS A 59 13.49 -8.04 0.45
CA HIS A 59 14.67 -8.68 1.04
C HIS A 59 15.70 -9.05 -0.04
N THR A 60 16.93 -9.37 0.38
CA THR A 60 18.04 -9.73 -0.51
C THR A 60 18.36 -11.23 -0.57
N ARG A 61 17.62 -12.07 0.18
CA ARG A 61 17.90 -13.49 0.50
C ARG A 61 18.43 -14.36 -0.65
N ASP A 62 18.00 -14.11 -1.88
CA ASP A 62 18.30 -15.00 -3.02
C ASP A 62 19.27 -14.39 -4.04
N THR A 63 19.46 -13.07 -4.06
CA THR A 63 20.11 -12.39 -5.19
C THR A 63 21.10 -11.29 -4.81
N GLY A 64 21.30 -11.03 -3.51
CA GLY A 64 22.13 -9.91 -3.04
C GLY A 64 21.57 -8.52 -3.40
N THR A 65 20.38 -8.48 -4.00
CA THR A 65 19.66 -7.28 -4.43
C THR A 65 18.25 -7.33 -3.89
N TYR A 66 17.70 -6.19 -3.45
CA TYR A 66 16.37 -6.12 -2.88
C TYR A 66 15.30 -6.50 -3.91
N ARG A 67 14.55 -7.55 -3.61
CA ARG A 67 13.39 -7.99 -4.40
C ARG A 67 12.13 -7.88 -3.57
N LEU A 68 11.02 -7.51 -4.21
CA LEU A 68 9.73 -7.48 -3.55
C LEU A 68 9.36 -8.91 -3.16
N SER A 69 9.15 -9.12 -1.87
CA SER A 69 8.82 -10.42 -1.28
C SER A 69 7.32 -10.54 -1.00
N HIS A 70 6.74 -9.46 -0.48
CA HIS A 70 5.36 -9.42 -0.08
C HIS A 70 4.80 -8.01 -0.21
N ALA A 71 3.54 -7.91 -0.63
CA ALA A 71 2.80 -6.65 -0.66
C ALA A 71 1.35 -6.93 -0.31
N LEU A 72 0.83 -6.20 0.67
CA LEU A 72 -0.49 -6.33 1.24
C LEU A 72 -1.16 -4.96 1.25
N GLY A 73 -2.43 -4.90 0.86
CA GLY A 73 -3.27 -3.74 1.08
C GLY A 73 -4.45 -4.07 1.97
N THR A 74 -4.78 -3.15 2.86
CA THR A 74 -5.92 -3.24 3.78
C THR A 74 -6.75 -1.98 3.63
N TRP A 75 -8.06 -2.17 3.55
CA TRP A 75 -9.04 -1.09 3.40
C TRP A 75 -10.36 -1.51 4.03
N GLY A 76 -11.05 -0.56 4.66
CA GLY A 76 -12.32 -0.84 5.29
C GLY A 76 -12.22 -1.89 6.40
N ARG A 77 -13.20 -2.78 6.47
CA ARG A 77 -13.24 -3.92 7.42
C ARG A 77 -12.64 -5.21 6.86
N CYS A 78 -12.08 -5.18 5.65
CA CYS A 78 -11.62 -6.39 4.99
C CYS A 78 -10.27 -6.87 5.54
N SER A 79 -10.10 -8.20 5.59
CA SER A 79 -8.80 -8.82 5.78
C SER A 79 -7.87 -8.42 4.63
N GLY A 80 -6.62 -8.08 4.94
CA GLY A 80 -5.65 -7.60 3.96
C GLY A 80 -5.54 -8.52 2.73
N ARG A 81 -5.39 -7.93 1.55
CA ARG A 81 -5.26 -8.63 0.28
C ARG A 81 -3.86 -8.47 -0.29
N THR A 82 -3.31 -9.55 -0.84
CA THR A 82 -2.06 -9.49 -1.59
C THR A 82 -2.25 -8.63 -2.83
N ILE A 83 -1.31 -7.72 -3.07
CA ILE A 83 -1.31 -6.81 -4.22
C ILE A 83 0.06 -6.80 -4.88
N THR A 84 0.14 -6.26 -6.10
CA THR A 84 1.43 -6.00 -6.76
C THR A 84 1.92 -4.59 -6.43
N ALA A 85 3.22 -4.32 -6.60
CA ALA A 85 3.75 -2.96 -6.48
C ALA A 85 3.11 -1.98 -7.48
N ALA A 86 2.75 -2.46 -8.68
CA ALA A 86 2.05 -1.65 -9.68
C ALA A 86 0.64 -1.26 -9.21
N ARG A 87 -0.09 -2.20 -8.62
CA ARG A 87 -1.40 -1.92 -8.02
C ARG A 87 -1.29 -0.99 -6.81
N ALA A 88 -0.31 -1.23 -5.95
CA ALA A 88 -0.01 -0.33 -4.83
C ALA A 88 0.21 1.11 -5.30
N LEU A 89 0.94 1.31 -6.41
CA LEU A 89 1.18 2.63 -6.98
C LEU A 89 -0.13 3.30 -7.39
N ARG A 90 -0.99 2.61 -8.15
CA ARG A 90 -2.28 3.16 -8.57
C ARG A 90 -3.21 3.52 -7.40
N LEU A 91 -3.18 2.72 -6.33
CA LEU A 91 -3.93 3.01 -5.10
C LEU A 91 -3.40 4.28 -4.40
N VAL A 92 -2.07 4.43 -4.31
CA VAL A 92 -1.44 5.59 -3.68
C VAL A 92 -1.72 6.88 -4.45
N THR A 93 -1.65 6.83 -5.78
CA THR A 93 -1.93 7.97 -6.67
C THR A 93 -3.43 8.28 -6.78
N GLY A 94 -4.29 7.34 -6.40
CA GLY A 94 -5.75 7.46 -6.54
C GLY A 94 -6.27 7.16 -7.96
N GLU A 95 -5.41 6.63 -8.84
CA GLU A 95 -5.84 6.10 -10.16
C GLU A 95 -6.73 4.86 -10.01
N GLU A 96 -6.58 4.13 -8.91
CA GLU A 96 -7.41 2.98 -8.55
C GLU A 96 -7.98 3.21 -7.15
N VAL A 97 -9.25 2.85 -6.97
CA VAL A 97 -9.90 2.74 -5.65
C VAL A 97 -10.11 1.24 -5.38
N PRO A 98 -9.94 0.76 -4.14
CA PRO A 98 -10.26 -0.63 -3.83
C PRO A 98 -11.70 -0.97 -4.19
N GLN A 99 -11.92 -2.08 -4.89
CA GLN A 99 -13.24 -2.47 -5.41
C GLN A 99 -14.30 -2.55 -4.30
N GLU A 100 -13.93 -3.04 -3.12
CA GLU A 100 -14.84 -3.17 -1.98
C GLU A 100 -15.31 -1.81 -1.46
N VAL A 101 -14.52 -0.75 -1.64
CA VAL A 101 -14.96 0.61 -1.35
C VAL A 101 -15.87 1.11 -2.48
N ALA A 102 -15.51 0.85 -3.73
CA ALA A 102 -16.32 1.23 -4.88
C ALA A 102 -17.73 0.58 -4.82
N ASP A 103 -17.82 -0.69 -4.45
CA ASP A 103 -19.07 -1.42 -4.28
C ASP A 103 -19.96 -0.80 -3.20
N LEU A 104 -19.36 -0.35 -2.09
CA LEU A 104 -20.08 0.28 -0.98
C LEU A 104 -20.55 1.70 -1.33
N GLU A 105 -19.72 2.47 -2.02
CA GLU A 105 -20.11 3.80 -2.53
C GLU A 105 -21.25 3.67 -3.54
N GLN A 106 -21.21 2.65 -4.41
CA GLN A 106 -22.28 2.37 -5.35
C GLN A 106 -23.58 1.98 -4.63
N TRP A 107 -23.51 1.07 -3.66
CA TRP A 107 -24.68 0.66 -2.88
C TRP A 107 -25.31 1.87 -2.14
N ALA A 108 -24.50 2.70 -1.49
CA ALA A 108 -25.00 3.88 -0.79
C ALA A 108 -25.68 4.88 -1.74
N ARG A 109 -25.17 5.03 -2.96
CA ARG A 109 -25.77 5.87 -3.99
C ARG A 109 -27.11 5.33 -4.48
N GLU A 110 -27.21 4.02 -4.66
CA GLU A 110 -28.45 3.35 -5.08
C GLU A 110 -29.54 3.45 -4.00
N ASP A 111 -29.18 3.31 -2.72
CA ASP A 111 -30.12 3.41 -1.58
C ASP A 111 -30.71 4.83 -1.43
N LEU A 112 -29.86 5.87 -1.59
CA LEU A 112 -30.29 7.26 -1.59
C LEU A 112 -31.27 7.58 -2.74
N LEU A 113 -31.13 6.91 -3.90
CA LEU A 113 -32.02 7.08 -5.04
C LEU A 113 -33.33 6.30 -4.90
N ALA A 114 -33.34 5.21 -4.13
CA ALA A 114 -34.54 4.39 -3.90
C ALA A 114 -35.49 4.97 -2.84
N THR A 115 -35.06 5.97 -2.07
CA THR A 115 -35.84 6.57 -0.96
C THR A 115 -36.62 7.84 -1.35
N HIS A 116 -36.66 8.18 -2.65
CA HIS A 116 -37.44 9.30 -3.21
C HIS A 116 -38.51 8.87 -4.21
#